data_AF-A0A4Y8ABS6-F1
#
_entry.id   AF-A0A4Y8ABS6-F1
#
_cell.length_a   1.000
_cell.length_b   1.000
_cell.length_c   1.000
_cell.angle_alpha   90.00
_cell.angle_beta   90.00
_cell.angle_gamma   90.00
#
_symmetry.space_group_name_H-M   'P 1'
#
loop_
_entity.id
_entity.type
_entity.pdbx_description
1 polymer ?
#
loop_
_entity_poly.entity_id
_entity_poly.type
_entity_poly.pdbx_seq_one_letter_code
_entity_poly.pdbx_strand_id
1 'polypeptide(L)'
;MTDDNYREIRAQIHNYIIGFTGHVNVNYIAPINKQNDFHEEPKTFLYTVLYKVNNGLSSCQLFLTESKDYERHLDGLFLMLRTLLSDSLITNYVIRKNYTNDSDIVKNILPLYSEHLKFGLYNLRQYGKKFWKYSDIQIGEHVNKFISNYSDYINKNGTLKYKPERTTMGQKADYLITNIPEEAVQQLIIKALSLYTLFSKYEHLGMLSLPLIQRQYDKKNQLTIIREVVEAIAVIGHTIELCIKIWKQFDADIDPIFQSFINKFVTLRETLLRLELNL
;
A
#
# COMPACT_ATOMS: atom_id res chain seq x y z
N MET A 1 20.73 25.21 -0.48
CA MET A 1 19.25 25.18 -0.42
C MET A 1 18.80 25.63 0.95
N THR A 2 17.74 26.44 1.06
CA THR A 2 17.23 26.94 2.35
C THR A 2 16.14 26.04 2.91
N ASP A 3 15.87 26.16 4.22
CA ASP A 3 14.77 25.44 4.87
C ASP A 3 13.40 25.82 4.24
N ASP A 4 13.28 27.02 3.66
CA ASP A 4 12.07 27.48 2.96
C ASP A 4 11.86 26.75 1.62
N ASN A 5 12.92 26.51 0.84
CA ASN A 5 12.82 25.71 -0.40
C ASN A 5 12.29 24.29 -0.11
N TYR A 6 12.73 23.67 0.98
CA TYR A 6 12.24 22.36 1.38
C TYR A 6 10.76 22.40 1.79
N ARG A 7 10.33 23.46 2.48
CA ARG A 7 8.91 23.65 2.83
C ARG A 7 8.05 23.82 1.59
N GLU A 8 8.48 24.63 0.63
CA GLU A 8 7.75 24.84 -0.63
C GLU A 8 7.57 23.54 -1.41
N ILE A 9 8.63 22.73 -1.53
CA ILE A 9 8.55 21.41 -2.18
C ILE A 9 7.55 20.51 -1.47
N ARG A 10 7.60 20.43 -0.13
CA ARG A 10 6.65 19.60 0.63
C ARG A 10 5.21 20.09 0.50
N ALA A 11 4.99 21.40 0.51
CA ALA A 11 3.68 22.00 0.28
C ALA A 11 3.13 21.67 -1.12
N GLN A 12 3.98 21.66 -2.14
CA GLN A 12 3.60 21.21 -3.48
C GLN A 12 3.19 19.73 -3.50
N ILE A 13 3.98 18.84 -2.88
CA ILE A 13 3.64 17.41 -2.77
C ILE A 13 2.30 17.23 -2.07
N HIS A 14 2.12 17.90 -0.92
CA HIS A 14 0.86 17.89 -0.17
C HIS A 14 -0.33 18.26 -1.05
N ASN A 15 -0.24 19.39 -1.79
CA ASN A 15 -1.34 19.86 -2.63
C ASN A 15 -1.65 18.89 -3.77
N TYR A 16 -0.62 18.27 -4.37
CA TYR A 16 -0.81 17.27 -5.40
C TYR A 16 -1.49 16.01 -4.89
N ILE A 17 -1.12 15.54 -3.69
CA ILE A 17 -1.78 14.41 -3.03
C ILE A 17 -3.27 14.72 -2.82
N ILE A 18 -3.60 15.85 -2.17
CA ILE A 18 -4.99 16.21 -1.87
C ILE A 18 -5.84 16.27 -3.14
N GLY A 19 -5.36 16.98 -4.17
CA GLY A 19 -6.11 17.13 -5.42
C GLY A 19 -6.37 15.77 -6.09
N PHE A 20 -5.36 14.91 -6.12
CA PHE A 20 -5.47 13.60 -6.73
C PHE A 20 -6.37 12.64 -5.94
N THR A 21 -6.16 12.50 -4.63
CA THR A 21 -6.95 11.57 -3.81
C THR A 21 -8.40 12.02 -3.65
N GLY A 22 -8.65 13.34 -3.63
CA GLY A 22 -9.99 13.91 -3.68
C GLY A 22 -10.72 13.56 -4.97
N HIS A 23 -10.05 13.70 -6.12
CA HIS A 23 -10.60 13.30 -7.41
C HIS A 23 -10.88 11.80 -7.48
N VAL A 24 -9.94 10.97 -7.06
CA VAL A 24 -10.10 9.50 -7.05
C VAL A 24 -11.32 9.10 -6.20
N ASN A 25 -11.49 9.75 -5.04
CA ASN A 25 -12.61 9.48 -4.15
C ASN A 25 -13.96 9.84 -4.79
N VAL A 26 -14.07 11.02 -5.40
CA VAL A 26 -15.33 11.53 -5.97
C VAL A 26 -15.72 10.77 -7.25
N ASN A 27 -14.76 10.50 -8.13
CA ASN A 27 -15.04 10.01 -9.48
C ASN A 27 -14.96 8.49 -9.62
N TYR A 28 -14.36 7.77 -8.67
CA TYR A 28 -14.19 6.32 -8.76
C TYR A 28 -14.69 5.59 -7.52
N ILE A 29 -14.16 5.89 -6.33
CA ILE A 29 -14.52 5.17 -5.10
C ILE A 29 -16.01 5.35 -4.76
N ALA A 30 -16.51 6.59 -4.73
CA ALA A 30 -17.90 6.85 -4.39
C ALA A 30 -18.90 6.26 -5.40
N PRO A 31 -18.67 6.34 -6.73
CA PRO A 31 -19.49 5.65 -7.72
C PRO A 31 -19.49 4.12 -7.57
N ILE A 32 -18.33 3.47 -7.40
CA ILE A 32 -18.26 2.02 -7.20
C ILE A 32 -19.10 1.61 -5.98
N ASN A 33 -18.97 2.36 -4.87
CA ASN A 33 -19.67 2.05 -3.63
C ASN A 33 -21.21 2.17 -3.76
N LYS A 34 -21.72 3.02 -4.65
CA LYS A 34 -23.17 3.22 -4.85
C LYS A 34 -23.82 2.11 -5.67
N GLN A 35 -23.05 1.35 -6.44
CA GLN A 35 -23.57 0.36 -7.39
C GLN A 35 -23.76 -1.04 -6.79
N ASN A 36 -23.25 -1.31 -5.57
CA ASN A 36 -23.24 -2.65 -4.95
C ASN A 36 -22.57 -3.76 -5.79
N ASP A 37 -21.89 -3.42 -6.88
CA ASP A 37 -21.32 -4.39 -7.83
C ASP A 37 -19.96 -4.98 -7.39
N PHE A 38 -19.49 -4.62 -6.19
CA PHE A 38 -18.17 -5.00 -5.68
C PHE A 38 -18.20 -6.11 -4.61
N HIS A 39 -19.35 -6.75 -4.36
CA HIS A 39 -19.48 -7.77 -3.30
C HIS A 39 -18.89 -9.15 -3.65
N GLU A 40 -18.51 -9.36 -4.91
CA GLU A 40 -17.89 -10.60 -5.38
C GLU A 40 -16.40 -10.39 -5.69
N GLU A 41 -15.60 -11.43 -5.47
CA GLU A 41 -14.19 -11.41 -5.86
C GLU A 41 -14.04 -11.52 -7.39
N PRO A 42 -13.05 -10.84 -8.00
CA PRO A 42 -11.94 -10.10 -7.38
C PRO A 42 -12.26 -8.63 -7.03
N LYS A 43 -13.48 -8.16 -7.31
CA LYS A 43 -13.86 -6.75 -7.17
C LYS A 43 -13.81 -6.29 -5.71
N THR A 44 -14.22 -7.13 -4.76
CA THR A 44 -14.11 -6.84 -3.31
C THR A 44 -12.68 -6.50 -2.91
N PHE A 45 -11.73 -7.36 -3.29
CA PHE A 45 -10.31 -7.15 -3.03
C PHE A 45 -9.80 -5.86 -3.68
N LEU A 46 -10.07 -5.66 -4.96
CA LEU A 46 -9.57 -4.51 -5.71
C LEU A 46 -10.13 -3.18 -5.17
N TYR A 47 -11.42 -3.15 -4.84
CA TYR A 47 -12.03 -2.00 -4.17
C TYR A 47 -11.40 -1.75 -2.79
N THR A 48 -11.17 -2.80 -2.02
CA THR A 48 -10.51 -2.70 -0.71
C THR A 48 -9.11 -2.11 -0.83
N VAL A 49 -8.31 -2.59 -1.79
CA VAL A 49 -6.98 -2.04 -2.07
C VAL A 49 -7.10 -0.59 -2.50
N LEU A 50 -7.91 -0.28 -3.52
CA LEU A 50 -8.10 1.07 -4.05
C LEU A 50 -8.44 2.07 -2.93
N TYR A 51 -9.39 1.72 -2.08
CA TYR A 51 -9.78 2.52 -0.92
C TYR A 51 -8.62 2.72 0.06
N LYS A 52 -7.91 1.64 0.41
CA LYS A 52 -6.75 1.70 1.32
C LYS A 52 -5.62 2.55 0.78
N VAL A 53 -5.22 2.35 -0.48
CA VAL A 53 -4.10 3.09 -1.07
C VAL A 53 -4.44 4.56 -1.27
N ASN A 54 -5.67 4.88 -1.67
CA ASN A 54 -6.12 6.26 -1.79
C ASN A 54 -6.14 6.98 -0.43
N ASN A 55 -6.76 6.37 0.57
CA ASN A 55 -6.93 7.01 1.88
C ASN A 55 -5.63 7.04 2.69
N GLY A 56 -4.81 6.00 2.58
CA GLY A 56 -3.47 6.01 3.15
C GLY A 56 -2.61 7.09 2.51
N LEU A 57 -2.64 7.24 1.18
CA LEU A 57 -1.91 8.31 0.50
C LEU A 57 -2.45 9.70 0.93
N SER A 58 -3.77 9.86 1.02
CA SER A 58 -4.41 11.06 1.55
C SER A 58 -4.09 11.34 3.02
N SER A 59 -3.59 10.35 3.77
CA SER A 59 -3.14 10.52 5.15
C SER A 59 -1.66 10.88 5.22
N CYS A 60 -0.84 10.41 4.27
CA CYS A 60 0.57 10.78 4.16
C CYS A 60 0.77 12.31 4.08
N GLN A 61 -0.15 13.04 3.46
CA GLN A 61 -0.08 14.51 3.35
C GLN A 61 -0.06 15.24 4.70
N LEU A 62 -0.62 14.64 5.77
CA LEU A 62 -0.55 15.20 7.14
C LEU A 62 0.88 15.23 7.69
N PHE A 63 1.75 14.34 7.21
CA PHE A 63 3.16 14.30 7.60
C PHE A 63 4.03 15.22 6.73
N LEU A 64 3.47 15.79 5.67
CA LEU A 64 4.16 16.69 4.74
C LEU A 64 3.89 18.18 5.04
N THR A 65 2.97 18.50 5.94
CA THR A 65 2.64 19.88 6.32
C THR A 65 3.73 20.57 7.15
N GLU A 66 3.65 21.90 7.25
CA GLU A 66 4.58 22.84 7.91
C GLU A 66 4.71 22.69 9.44
N SER A 67 4.96 21.49 9.96
CA SER A 67 5.48 21.39 11.32
C SER A 67 6.95 21.84 11.32
N LYS A 68 7.34 22.64 12.33
CA LYS A 68 8.75 22.99 12.60
C LYS A 68 9.64 21.76 12.88
N ASP A 69 9.03 20.58 12.93
CA ASP A 69 9.59 19.29 13.33
C ASP A 69 9.27 18.19 12.29
N TYR A 70 9.26 18.52 10.99
CA TYR A 70 9.03 17.55 9.90
C TYR A 70 9.82 16.24 10.10
N GLU A 71 11.08 16.38 10.51
CA GLU A 71 12.02 15.30 10.77
C GLU A 71 11.52 14.32 11.85
N ARG A 72 10.73 14.78 12.83
CA ARG A 72 10.17 13.94 13.90
C ARG A 72 8.99 13.09 13.45
N HIS A 73 8.41 13.42 12.31
CA HIS A 73 7.20 12.77 11.80
C HIS A 73 7.49 11.84 10.61
N LEU A 74 8.74 11.83 10.12
CA LEU A 74 9.18 11.03 8.99
C LEU A 74 9.03 9.53 9.22
N ASP A 75 9.31 9.04 10.43
CA ASP A 75 9.13 7.64 10.76
C ASP A 75 7.68 7.20 10.50
N GLY A 76 6.69 7.95 10.99
CA GLY A 76 5.27 7.67 10.75
C GLY A 76 4.90 7.66 9.26
N LEU A 77 5.45 8.59 8.48
CA LEU A 77 5.28 8.63 7.03
C LEU A 77 5.87 7.38 6.36
N PHE A 78 7.09 6.96 6.74
CA PHE A 78 7.74 5.78 6.17
C PHE A 78 6.97 4.49 6.48
N LEU A 79 6.43 4.34 7.68
CA LEU A 79 5.58 3.20 8.06
C LEU A 79 4.34 3.08 7.16
N MET A 80 3.69 4.22 6.91
CA MET A 80 2.53 4.28 6.04
C MET A 80 2.91 3.96 4.60
N LEU A 81 3.92 4.63 4.06
CA LEU A 81 4.40 4.40 2.69
C LEU A 81 4.84 2.94 2.49
N ARG A 82 5.54 2.33 3.45
CA ARG A 82 5.92 0.90 3.42
C ARG A 82 4.70 0.00 3.27
N THR A 83 3.65 0.27 4.05
CA THR A 83 2.41 -0.52 4.01
C THR A 83 1.70 -0.36 2.67
N LEU A 84 1.62 0.87 2.14
CA LEU A 84 1.03 1.14 0.82
C LEU A 84 1.83 0.54 -0.34
N LEU A 85 3.16 0.53 -0.24
CA LEU A 85 4.05 -0.14 -1.20
C LEU A 85 3.89 -1.66 -1.16
N SER A 86 3.72 -2.24 0.04
CA SER A 86 3.41 -3.67 0.20
C SER A 86 2.08 -4.02 -0.48
N ASP A 87 1.02 -3.25 -0.21
CA ASP A 87 -0.29 -3.45 -0.86
C ASP A 87 -0.18 -3.28 -2.38
N SER A 88 0.63 -2.33 -2.85
CA SER A 88 0.91 -2.11 -4.28
C SER A 88 1.57 -3.32 -4.94
N LEU A 89 2.65 -3.84 -4.36
CA LEU A 89 3.36 -5.01 -4.87
C LEU A 89 2.48 -6.27 -4.89
N ILE A 90 1.72 -6.51 -3.82
CA ILE A 90 0.80 -7.65 -3.73
C ILE A 90 -0.29 -7.53 -4.79
N THR A 91 -0.88 -6.36 -4.95
CA THR A 91 -1.96 -6.12 -5.91
C THR A 91 -1.48 -6.30 -7.34
N ASN A 92 -0.32 -5.73 -7.67
CA ASN A 92 0.30 -5.88 -8.98
C ASN A 92 0.59 -7.36 -9.29
N TYR A 93 1.12 -8.10 -8.30
CA TYR A 93 1.31 -9.55 -8.38
C TYR A 93 0.00 -10.31 -8.65
N VAL A 94 -1.04 -10.04 -7.86
CA VAL A 94 -2.34 -10.73 -7.99
C VAL A 94 -2.97 -10.50 -9.36
N ILE A 95 -2.97 -9.25 -9.85
CA ILE A 95 -3.55 -8.87 -11.14
C ILE A 95 -2.73 -9.45 -12.29
N ARG A 96 -1.41 -9.26 -12.28
CA ARG A 96 -0.55 -9.58 -13.44
C ARG A 96 -0.16 -11.05 -13.54
N LYS A 97 -0.10 -11.80 -12.44
CA LYS A 97 0.13 -13.26 -12.47
C LYS A 97 -1.02 -14.02 -13.15
N ASN A 98 -2.23 -13.46 -13.18
CA ASN A 98 -3.44 -14.18 -13.60
C ASN A 98 -4.33 -13.36 -14.54
N TYR A 99 -3.71 -12.53 -15.39
CA TYR A 99 -4.39 -11.56 -16.25
C TYR A 99 -5.41 -12.17 -17.26
N THR A 100 -5.48 -13.50 -17.35
CA THR A 100 -6.29 -14.22 -18.34
C THR A 100 -7.67 -14.67 -17.84
N ASN A 101 -7.95 -14.71 -16.52
CA ASN A 101 -9.27 -15.13 -15.98
C ASN A 101 -9.51 -14.67 -14.53
N ASP A 102 -10.67 -14.06 -14.25
CA ASP A 102 -11.12 -13.68 -12.89
C ASP A 102 -11.03 -14.84 -11.89
N SER A 103 -11.33 -16.08 -12.33
CA SER A 103 -11.22 -17.27 -11.49
C SER A 103 -9.81 -17.53 -10.96
N ASP A 104 -8.77 -17.20 -11.74
CA ASP A 104 -7.37 -17.40 -11.32
C ASP A 104 -6.87 -16.26 -10.43
N ILE A 105 -7.40 -15.04 -10.60
CA ILE A 105 -7.19 -13.92 -9.66
C ILE A 105 -7.76 -14.30 -8.29
N VAL A 106 -8.99 -14.83 -8.24
CA VAL A 106 -9.66 -15.27 -7.01
C VAL A 106 -8.82 -16.31 -6.25
N LYS A 107 -8.20 -17.27 -6.95
CA LYS A 107 -7.31 -18.28 -6.32
C LYS A 107 -6.13 -17.68 -5.57
N ASN A 108 -5.64 -16.50 -5.97
CA ASN A 108 -4.53 -15.82 -5.29
C ASN A 108 -5.03 -14.87 -4.18
N ILE A 109 -6.28 -14.39 -4.27
CA ILE A 109 -6.91 -13.53 -3.27
C ILE A 109 -7.34 -14.32 -2.03
N LEU A 110 -8.06 -15.43 -2.21
CA LEU A 110 -8.66 -16.19 -1.10
C LEU A 110 -7.65 -16.66 -0.04
N PRO A 111 -6.43 -17.08 -0.40
CA PRO A 111 -5.41 -17.41 0.58
C PRO A 111 -4.93 -16.22 1.43
N LEU A 112 -4.87 -15.01 0.86
CA LEU A 112 -4.47 -13.79 1.60
C LEU A 112 -5.47 -13.47 2.72
N TYR A 113 -6.77 -13.50 2.40
CA TYR A 113 -7.82 -13.32 3.41
C TYR A 113 -7.81 -14.43 4.46
N SER A 114 -7.58 -15.67 4.04
CA SER A 114 -7.56 -16.83 4.94
C SER A 114 -6.45 -16.74 6.00
N GLU A 115 -5.30 -16.14 5.68
CA GLU A 115 -4.22 -15.92 6.64
C GLU A 115 -4.61 -14.93 7.75
N HIS A 116 -5.26 -13.81 7.40
CA HIS A 116 -5.78 -12.86 8.38
C HIS A 116 -6.82 -13.49 9.31
N LEU A 117 -7.74 -14.28 8.75
CA LEU A 117 -8.76 -14.98 9.54
C LEU A 117 -8.14 -16.00 10.51
N LYS A 118 -7.06 -16.68 10.11
CA LYS A 118 -6.31 -17.58 11.00
C LYS A 118 -5.71 -16.84 12.17
N PHE A 119 -5.16 -15.65 11.96
CA PHE A 119 -4.63 -14.83 13.05
C PHE A 119 -5.73 -14.38 14.02
N GLY A 120 -6.90 -13.97 13.50
CA GLY A 120 -8.07 -13.66 14.33
C GLY A 120 -8.51 -14.85 15.20
N LEU A 121 -8.59 -16.05 14.60
CA LEU A 121 -8.93 -17.28 15.31
C LEU A 121 -7.88 -17.65 16.37
N TYR A 122 -6.60 -17.48 16.05
CA TYR A 122 -5.49 -17.69 16.99
C TYR A 122 -5.59 -16.73 18.18
N ASN A 123 -5.83 -15.44 17.92
CA ASN A 123 -5.96 -14.43 18.97
C ASN A 123 -7.15 -14.70 19.88
N LEU A 124 -8.31 -15.08 19.33
CA LEU A 124 -9.47 -15.48 20.13
C LEU A 124 -9.12 -16.62 21.10
N ARG A 125 -8.40 -17.64 20.62
CA ARG A 125 -8.01 -18.80 21.42
C ARG A 125 -6.95 -18.48 22.47
N GLN A 126 -5.92 -17.71 22.12
CA GLN A 126 -4.77 -17.46 23.00
C GLN A 126 -4.98 -16.29 23.95
N TYR A 127 -5.61 -15.23 23.45
CA TYR A 127 -5.74 -13.96 24.16
C TYR A 127 -7.11 -13.76 24.79
N GLY A 128 -8.10 -14.59 24.43
CA GLY A 128 -9.45 -14.55 25.03
C GLY A 128 -9.44 -14.61 26.55
N LYS A 129 -8.67 -15.53 27.14
CA LYS A 129 -8.52 -15.59 28.60
C LYS A 129 -7.69 -14.44 29.15
N LYS A 130 -6.54 -14.18 28.51
CA LYS A 130 -5.49 -13.31 29.05
C LYS A 130 -5.90 -11.84 29.09
N PHE A 131 -6.56 -11.35 28.04
CA PHE A 131 -6.86 -9.93 27.91
C PHE A 131 -8.36 -9.63 28.04
N TRP A 132 -9.22 -10.50 27.51
CA TRP A 132 -10.68 -10.30 27.55
C TRP A 132 -11.37 -11.04 28.70
N LYS A 133 -10.62 -11.82 29.48
CA LYS A 133 -11.10 -12.57 30.66
C LYS A 133 -12.30 -13.49 30.34
N TYR A 134 -12.38 -13.98 29.11
CA TYR A 134 -13.41 -14.93 28.73
C TYR A 134 -13.20 -16.28 29.41
N SER A 135 -14.29 -16.91 29.81
CA SER A 135 -14.29 -18.32 30.22
C SER A 135 -14.03 -19.23 29.02
N ASP A 136 -13.69 -20.50 29.28
CA ASP A 136 -13.54 -21.50 28.21
C ASP A 136 -14.80 -21.65 27.35
N ILE A 137 -15.97 -21.56 27.99
CA ILE A 137 -17.27 -21.64 27.31
C ILE A 137 -17.44 -20.45 26.37
N GLN A 138 -17.19 -19.23 26.84
CA GLN A 138 -17.29 -18.02 26.03
C GLN A 138 -16.30 -18.03 24.86
N ILE A 139 -15.07 -18.51 25.07
CA ILE A 139 -14.10 -18.67 23.97
C ILE A 139 -14.63 -19.65 22.92
N GLY A 140 -15.21 -20.78 23.36
CA GLY A 140 -15.85 -21.75 22.45
C GLY A 140 -16.98 -21.12 21.64
N GLU A 141 -17.87 -20.36 22.28
CA GLU A 141 -18.96 -19.64 21.62
C GLU A 141 -18.45 -18.62 20.60
N HIS A 142 -17.47 -17.79 20.97
CA HIS A 142 -16.87 -16.81 20.07
C HIS A 142 -16.13 -17.46 18.90
N VAL A 143 -15.42 -18.56 19.13
CA VAL A 143 -14.76 -19.33 18.07
C VAL A 143 -15.79 -19.91 17.11
N ASN A 144 -16.86 -20.50 17.62
CA ASN A 144 -17.93 -21.06 16.78
C ASN A 144 -18.63 -19.98 15.95
N LYS A 145 -18.93 -18.84 16.57
CA LYS A 145 -19.49 -17.66 15.87
C LYS A 145 -18.53 -17.11 14.82
N PHE A 146 -17.24 -17.09 15.10
CA PHE A 146 -16.23 -16.67 14.14
C PHE A 146 -16.19 -17.62 12.94
N ILE A 147 -16.18 -18.94 13.18
CA ILE A 147 -16.20 -19.95 12.12
C ILE A 147 -17.49 -19.85 11.29
N SER A 148 -18.66 -19.63 11.92
CA SER A 148 -19.92 -19.49 11.18
C SER A 148 -19.94 -18.24 10.31
N ASN A 149 -19.39 -17.12 10.79
CA ASN A 149 -19.36 -15.87 10.03
C ASN A 149 -18.39 -15.90 8.84
N TYR A 150 -17.41 -16.80 8.85
CA TYR A 150 -16.40 -16.95 7.80
C TYR A 150 -16.38 -18.36 7.23
N SER A 151 -17.55 -18.99 7.12
CA SER A 151 -17.69 -20.37 6.66
C SER A 151 -17.17 -20.60 5.25
N ASP A 152 -17.07 -19.54 4.44
CA ASP A 152 -16.53 -19.59 3.08
C ASP A 152 -15.01 -19.80 3.07
N TYR A 153 -14.32 -19.41 4.15
CA TYR A 153 -12.86 -19.47 4.26
C TYR A 153 -12.38 -20.51 5.28
N ILE A 154 -13.23 -20.90 6.23
CA ILE A 154 -12.89 -21.77 7.35
C ILE A 154 -13.84 -22.97 7.41
N ASN A 155 -13.28 -24.17 7.50
CA ASN A 155 -14.04 -25.39 7.74
C ASN A 155 -14.63 -25.41 9.15
N LYS A 156 -15.66 -26.25 9.37
CA LYS A 156 -16.31 -26.42 10.69
C LYS A 156 -15.35 -26.79 11.83
N ASN A 157 -14.20 -27.39 11.51
CA ASN A 157 -13.15 -27.74 12.47
C ASN A 157 -12.15 -26.60 12.76
N GLY A 158 -12.37 -25.40 12.20
CA GLY A 158 -11.46 -24.25 12.36
C GLY A 158 -10.20 -24.30 11.50
N THR A 159 -10.14 -25.18 10.50
CA THR A 159 -9.03 -25.22 9.52
C THR A 159 -9.35 -24.34 8.31
N LEU A 160 -8.32 -23.71 7.74
CA LEU A 160 -8.49 -22.89 6.54
C LEU A 160 -8.80 -23.77 5.32
N LYS A 161 -9.75 -23.34 4.49
CA LYS A 161 -10.03 -23.94 3.18
C LYS A 161 -8.96 -23.58 2.15
N TYR A 162 -8.47 -22.36 2.20
CA TYR A 162 -7.42 -21.86 1.32
C TYR A 162 -6.11 -21.72 2.09
N LYS A 163 -5.08 -22.43 1.64
CA LYS A 163 -3.76 -22.36 2.26
C LYS A 163 -2.95 -21.23 1.62
N PRO A 164 -2.36 -20.31 2.40
CA PRO A 164 -1.49 -19.27 1.86
C PRO A 164 -0.31 -19.90 1.13
N GLU A 165 -0.09 -19.48 -0.12
CA GLU A 165 1.18 -19.71 -0.79
C GLU A 165 2.23 -18.87 -0.04
N ARG A 166 3.21 -19.53 0.59
CA ARG A 166 4.24 -18.83 1.38
C ARG A 166 5.27 -18.19 0.44
N THR A 167 4.86 -17.16 -0.29
CA THR A 167 5.76 -16.35 -1.12
C THR A 167 6.12 -15.06 -0.38
N THR A 168 7.41 -14.80 -0.23
CA THR A 168 7.91 -13.54 0.32
C THR A 168 7.63 -12.38 -0.64
N MET A 169 7.73 -11.13 -0.16
CA MET A 169 7.59 -9.96 -1.04
C MET A 169 8.64 -9.96 -2.15
N GLY A 170 9.89 -10.33 -1.83
CA GLY A 170 10.96 -10.48 -2.82
C GLY A 170 10.60 -11.49 -3.92
N GLN A 171 10.09 -12.67 -3.54
CA GLN A 171 9.66 -13.68 -4.52
C GLN A 171 8.52 -13.21 -5.43
N LYS A 172 7.58 -12.41 -4.90
CA LYS A 172 6.52 -11.80 -5.71
C LYS A 172 7.08 -10.78 -6.71
N ALA A 173 8.03 -9.94 -6.27
CA ALA A 173 8.69 -8.96 -7.11
C ALA A 173 9.56 -9.62 -8.19
N ASP A 174 10.35 -10.65 -7.84
CA ASP A 174 11.17 -11.41 -8.80
C ASP A 174 10.30 -12.04 -9.88
N TYR A 175 9.14 -12.60 -9.50
CA TYR A 175 8.17 -13.11 -10.47
C TYR A 175 7.71 -12.01 -11.43
N LEU A 176 7.30 -10.85 -10.91
CA LEU A 176 6.84 -9.72 -11.73
C LEU A 176 7.94 -9.24 -12.69
N ILE A 177 9.17 -9.08 -12.19
CA ILE A 177 10.33 -8.63 -13.00
C ILE A 177 10.64 -9.64 -14.11
N THR A 178 10.57 -10.93 -13.81
CA THR A 178 10.91 -11.99 -14.77
C THR A 178 9.84 -12.20 -15.84
N ASN A 179 8.56 -12.00 -15.50
CA ASN A 179 7.44 -12.41 -16.36
C ASN A 179 6.71 -11.26 -17.05
N ILE A 180 6.97 -10.00 -16.69
CA ILE A 180 6.38 -8.82 -17.35
C ILE A 180 7.34 -8.30 -18.41
N PRO A 181 6.94 -8.19 -19.69
CA PRO A 181 7.83 -7.73 -20.76
C PRO A 181 8.07 -6.21 -20.76
N GLU A 182 7.20 -5.44 -20.11
CA GLU A 182 7.26 -3.97 -20.07
C GLU A 182 8.36 -3.47 -19.14
N GLU A 183 9.49 -2.99 -19.68
CA GLU A 183 10.63 -2.48 -18.91
C GLU A 183 10.22 -1.37 -17.92
N ALA A 184 9.38 -0.43 -18.35
CA ALA A 184 8.89 0.65 -17.49
C ALA A 184 8.19 0.13 -16.23
N VAL A 185 7.42 -0.97 -16.36
CA VAL A 185 6.75 -1.62 -15.22
C VAL A 185 7.76 -2.36 -14.35
N GLN A 186 8.73 -3.06 -14.95
CA GLN A 186 9.81 -3.70 -14.17
C GLN A 186 10.56 -2.69 -13.31
N GLN A 187 10.93 -1.54 -13.86
CA GLN A 187 11.60 -0.46 -13.13
C GLN A 187 10.75 0.07 -11.97
N LEU A 188 9.44 0.19 -12.19
CA LEU A 188 8.48 0.54 -11.13
C LEU A 188 8.49 -0.49 -9.99
N ILE A 189 8.48 -1.79 -10.31
CA ILE A 189 8.51 -2.87 -9.32
C ILE A 189 9.82 -2.90 -8.55
N ILE A 190 10.96 -2.77 -9.24
CA ILE A 190 12.29 -2.70 -8.61
C ILE A 190 12.34 -1.52 -7.63
N LYS A 191 11.86 -0.36 -8.06
CA LYS A 191 11.79 0.84 -7.22
C LYS A 191 10.88 0.63 -6.01
N ALA A 192 9.70 0.05 -6.22
CA ALA A 192 8.75 -0.25 -5.15
C ALA A 192 9.35 -1.20 -4.10
N LEU A 193 10.03 -2.26 -4.53
CA LEU A 193 10.69 -3.22 -3.63
C LEU A 193 11.85 -2.59 -2.86
N SER A 194 12.65 -1.76 -3.53
CA SER A 194 13.76 -1.03 -2.92
C SER A 194 13.27 -0.11 -1.81
N LEU A 195 12.24 0.71 -2.09
CA LEU A 195 11.64 1.62 -1.12
C LEU A 195 10.93 0.87 0.01
N TYR A 196 10.20 -0.20 -0.28
CA TYR A 196 9.60 -1.08 0.73
C TYR A 196 10.65 -1.61 1.71
N THR A 197 11.77 -2.11 1.18
CA THR A 197 12.88 -2.67 1.98
C THR A 197 13.63 -1.59 2.76
N LEU A 198 13.71 -0.37 2.22
CA LEU A 198 14.31 0.76 2.92
C LEU A 198 13.42 1.19 4.09
N PHE A 199 12.14 1.43 3.84
CA PHE A 199 11.19 1.92 4.84
C PHE A 199 10.89 0.87 5.93
N SER A 200 10.95 -0.43 5.62
CA SER A 200 10.80 -1.48 6.64
C SER A 200 11.90 -1.44 7.71
N LYS A 201 13.10 -0.96 7.37
CA LYS A 201 14.20 -0.85 8.34
C LYS A 201 13.95 0.21 9.41
N TYR A 202 13.06 1.19 9.17
CA TYR A 202 12.68 2.19 10.16
C TYR A 202 11.81 1.62 11.29
N GLU A 203 11.21 0.43 11.12
CA GLU A 203 10.45 -0.27 12.18
C GLU A 203 11.35 -1.03 13.16
N HIS A 204 12.54 -1.42 12.73
CA HIS A 204 13.39 -2.34 13.48
C HIS A 204 14.34 -1.55 14.36
N LEU A 205 14.01 -1.35 15.64
CA LEU A 205 14.91 -0.67 16.60
C LEU A 205 16.22 -1.45 16.79
N GLY A 206 17.37 -0.77 16.62
CA GLY A 206 18.70 -1.35 16.86
C GLY A 206 19.83 -0.67 16.08
N MET A 207 21.04 -1.24 16.15
CA MET A 207 22.24 -0.71 15.47
C MET A 207 22.09 -0.63 13.95
N LEU A 208 21.26 -1.49 13.35
CA LEU A 208 21.02 -1.53 11.90
C LEU A 208 20.11 -0.39 11.40
N SER A 209 19.27 0.18 12.28
CA SER A 209 18.36 1.28 11.94
C SER A 209 18.84 2.64 12.44
N LEU A 210 19.74 2.69 13.43
CA LEU A 210 20.25 3.96 13.95
C LEU A 210 20.81 4.90 12.85
N PRO A 211 21.63 4.44 11.87
CA PRO A 211 22.05 5.31 10.77
C PRO A 211 20.90 5.82 9.92
N LEU A 212 19.85 5.02 9.73
CA LEU A 212 18.67 5.39 8.95
C LEU A 212 17.79 6.39 9.69
N ILE A 213 17.61 6.22 11.00
CA ILE A 213 16.89 7.16 11.87
C ILE A 213 17.67 8.49 11.92
N GLN A 214 18.99 8.45 12.07
CA GLN A 214 19.82 9.66 12.10
C GLN A 214 19.83 10.41 10.77
N ARG A 215 19.69 9.69 9.64
CA ARG A 215 19.60 10.27 8.30
C ARG A 215 18.55 11.38 8.20
N GLN A 216 17.44 11.24 8.94
CA GLN A 216 16.34 12.19 8.92
C GLN A 216 16.65 13.52 9.60
N TYR A 217 17.76 13.62 10.34
CA TYR A 217 18.24 14.86 10.96
C TYR A 217 19.42 15.49 10.21
N ASP A 218 19.97 14.80 9.20
CA ASP A 218 21.06 15.32 8.37
C ASP A 218 20.49 16.13 7.20
N LYS A 219 20.78 17.44 7.19
CA LYS A 219 20.36 18.36 6.12
C LYS A 219 20.80 17.92 4.72
N LYS A 220 21.93 17.21 4.60
CA LYS A 220 22.43 16.71 3.31
C LYS A 220 21.55 15.59 2.75
N ASN A 221 20.85 14.85 3.61
CA ASN A 221 20.02 13.73 3.23
C ASN A 221 18.54 14.10 3.02
N GLN A 222 18.13 15.32 3.39
CA GLN A 222 16.73 15.77 3.30
C GLN A 222 16.18 15.68 1.87
N LEU A 223 16.96 16.08 0.86
CA LEU A 223 16.53 15.96 -0.53
C LEU A 223 16.30 14.51 -0.94
N THR A 224 17.27 13.65 -0.61
CA THR A 224 17.22 12.24 -0.95
C THR A 224 15.99 11.59 -0.33
N ILE A 225 15.66 11.94 0.93
CA ILE A 225 14.44 11.49 1.62
C ILE A 225 13.18 11.98 0.89
N ILE A 226 13.11 13.28 0.56
CA ILE A 226 11.95 13.85 -0.14
C ILE A 226 11.78 13.18 -1.51
N ARG A 227 12.87 12.92 -2.23
CA ARG A 227 12.83 12.20 -3.52
C ARG A 227 12.31 10.78 -3.35
N GLU A 228 12.77 10.04 -2.34
CA GLU A 228 12.28 8.69 -2.04
C GLU A 228 10.79 8.68 -1.71
N VAL A 229 10.30 9.69 -0.98
CA VAL A 229 8.88 9.89 -0.70
C VAL A 229 8.09 10.16 -2.00
N VAL A 230 8.59 11.06 -2.86
CA VAL A 230 7.99 11.36 -4.18
C VAL A 230 7.93 10.10 -5.05
N GLU A 231 9.00 9.31 -5.10
CA GLU A 231 9.06 8.05 -5.84
C GLU A 231 8.06 7.02 -5.28
N ALA A 232 7.92 6.91 -3.96
CA ALA A 232 6.94 6.03 -3.34
C ALA A 232 5.50 6.44 -3.68
N ILE A 233 5.19 7.73 -3.63
CA ILE A 233 3.88 8.27 -3.97
C ILE A 233 3.53 7.99 -5.44
N ALA A 234 4.49 8.16 -6.35
CA ALA A 234 4.30 7.86 -7.77
C ALA A 234 3.95 6.38 -8.00
N VAL A 235 4.67 5.46 -7.33
CA VAL A 235 4.36 4.02 -7.35
C VAL A 235 2.93 3.74 -6.88
N ILE A 236 2.51 4.36 -5.77
CA ILE A 236 1.17 4.18 -5.21
C ILE A 236 0.11 4.74 -6.18
N GLY A 237 0.38 5.85 -6.85
CA GLY A 237 -0.49 6.41 -7.90
C GLY A 237 -0.72 5.45 -9.06
N HIS A 238 0.34 4.75 -9.51
CA HIS A 238 0.22 3.71 -10.54
C HIS A 238 -0.60 2.50 -10.07
N THR A 239 -0.54 2.13 -8.78
CA THR A 239 -1.41 1.09 -8.23
C THR A 239 -2.88 1.51 -8.26
N ILE A 240 -3.19 2.76 -7.92
CA ILE A 240 -4.56 3.30 -8.00
C ILE A 240 -5.08 3.21 -9.44
N GLU A 241 -4.28 3.64 -10.41
CA GLU A 241 -4.61 3.53 -11.83
C GLU A 241 -4.86 2.08 -12.24
N LEU A 242 -3.98 1.16 -11.83
CA LEU A 242 -4.11 -0.28 -12.12
C LEU A 242 -5.41 -0.87 -11.55
N CYS A 243 -5.79 -0.52 -10.32
CA CYS A 243 -7.04 -0.96 -9.71
C CYS A 243 -8.26 -0.44 -10.47
N ILE A 244 -8.23 0.80 -10.93
CA ILE A 244 -9.36 1.44 -11.65
C ILE A 244 -9.55 0.83 -13.04
N LYS A 245 -8.45 0.54 -13.76
CA LYS A 245 -8.51 -0.05 -15.11
C LYS A 245 -9.23 -1.40 -15.19
N ILE A 246 -9.36 -2.12 -14.09
CA ILE A 246 -10.11 -3.39 -14.08
C ILE A 246 -11.63 -3.17 -14.22
N TRP A 247 -12.11 -1.97 -13.87
CA TRP A 247 -13.52 -1.63 -13.95
C TRP A 247 -13.86 -1.13 -15.36
N LYS A 248 -14.44 -2.01 -16.18
CA LYS A 248 -14.82 -1.74 -17.58
C LYS A 248 -15.62 -0.45 -17.82
N GLN A 249 -16.36 0.02 -16.82
CA GLN A 249 -17.13 1.26 -16.91
C GLN A 249 -16.27 2.53 -16.86
N PHE A 250 -15.02 2.42 -16.43
CA PHE A 250 -14.03 3.50 -16.40
C PHE A 250 -12.94 3.30 -17.48
N ASP A 251 -13.14 2.35 -18.39
CA ASP A 251 -12.18 1.92 -19.44
C ASP A 251 -12.07 2.94 -20.60
N ALA A 252 -12.97 3.93 -20.64
CA ALA A 252 -12.94 5.01 -21.60
C ALA A 252 -12.02 6.14 -21.11
N ASP A 253 -10.76 6.05 -21.53
CA ASP A 253 -9.65 6.98 -21.32
C ASP A 253 -9.11 7.05 -19.88
N ILE A 254 -7.82 6.73 -19.74
CA ILE A 254 -7.05 7.07 -18.54
C ILE A 254 -7.19 8.57 -18.35
N ASP A 255 -8.00 8.95 -17.38
CA ASP A 255 -8.32 10.34 -17.07
C ASP A 255 -7.02 11.16 -17.04
N PRO A 256 -6.95 12.29 -17.79
CA PRO A 256 -5.77 13.14 -17.86
C PRO A 256 -5.18 13.50 -16.51
N ILE A 257 -5.97 13.42 -15.43
CA ILE A 257 -5.48 13.63 -14.07
C ILE A 257 -4.43 12.62 -13.62
N PHE A 258 -4.51 11.34 -14.03
CA PHE A 258 -3.50 10.33 -13.66
C PHE A 258 -2.18 10.63 -14.34
N GLN A 259 -2.22 10.93 -15.64
CA GLN A 259 -1.04 11.34 -16.40
C GLN A 259 -0.46 12.65 -15.86
N SER A 260 -1.30 13.64 -15.54
CA SER A 260 -0.88 14.88 -14.88
C SER A 260 -0.25 14.62 -13.52
N PHE A 261 -0.83 13.74 -12.70
CA PHE A 261 -0.28 13.37 -11.40
C PHE A 261 1.09 12.72 -11.54
N ILE A 262 1.21 11.69 -12.38
CA ILE A 262 2.47 10.99 -12.66
C ILE A 262 3.52 11.99 -13.16
N ASN A 263 3.19 12.81 -14.16
CA ASN A 263 4.09 13.80 -14.73
C ASN A 263 4.56 14.82 -13.68
N LYS A 264 3.67 15.32 -12.82
CA LYS A 264 4.05 16.24 -11.72
C LYS A 264 5.07 15.61 -10.78
N PHE A 265 4.91 14.34 -10.41
CA PHE A 265 5.86 13.64 -9.54
C PHE A 265 7.16 13.28 -10.27
N VAL A 266 7.13 12.99 -11.57
CA VAL A 266 8.33 12.81 -12.41
C VAL A 266 9.13 14.12 -12.49
N THR A 267 8.48 15.24 -12.83
CA THR A 267 9.12 16.56 -12.88
C THR A 267 9.73 16.95 -11.53
N LEU A 268 9.01 16.68 -10.44
CA LEU A 268 9.50 16.96 -9.10
C LEU A 268 10.72 16.10 -8.75
N ARG A 269 10.70 14.80 -9.09
CA ARG A 269 11.84 13.88 -8.93
C ARG A 269 13.07 14.38 -9.69
N GLU A 270 12.92 14.78 -10.95
CA GLU A 270 14.03 15.30 -11.76
C GLU A 270 14.60 16.60 -11.19
N THR A 271 13.73 17.48 -10.70
CA THR A 271 14.13 18.72 -10.03
C THR A 271 14.96 18.44 -8.79
N LEU A 272 14.49 17.51 -7.94
CA LEU A 272 15.21 17.08 -6.74
C LEU A 272 16.57 16.46 -7.06
N LEU A 273 16.63 15.59 -8.08
CA LEU A 273 17.90 14.97 -8.51
C LEU A 273 18.92 16.01 -8.98
N ARG A 274 18.49 17.01 -9.78
CA ARG A 274 19.38 18.10 -10.20
C ARG A 274 19.87 18.91 -9.03
N LEU A 275 19.03 19.17 -8.03
CA LEU A 275 19.42 19.89 -6.84
C LEU A 275 20.43 19.10 -5.99
N GLU A 276 20.27 17.77 -5.89
CA GLU A 276 21.23 16.90 -5.20
C GLU A 276 22.61 16.89 -5.87
N LEU A 277 22.67 16.87 -7.20
CA LEU A 277 23.93 16.84 -7.95
C LEU A 277 24.72 18.16 -7.90
N ASN A 278 24.07 19.26 -7.49
CA ASN A 278 24.66 20.60 -7.42
C ASN A 278 25.03 21.04 -5.98
N LEU A 279 24.94 20.13 -5.00
CA LEU A 279 25.31 20.33 -3.59
C LEU A 279 26.61 19.61 -3.24
#